data_AF-M1Z9H7-F1
#
_entry.id   AF-M1Z9H7-F1
#
_cell.length_a   1.000
_cell.length_b   1.000
_cell.length_c   1.000
_cell.angle_alpha   90.00
_cell.angle_beta   90.00
_cell.angle_gamma   90.00
#
_symmetry.space_group_name_H-M   'P 1'
#
loop_
_entity.id
_entity.type
_entity.pdbx_description
1 polymer ?
#
loop_
_entity_poly.entity_id
_entity_poly.type
_entity_poly.pdbx_seq_one_letter_code
_entity_poly.pdbx_strand_id
1 'polypeptide(L)'
;MLKQINALSPDLVFAGNQHSYERFYPLGVPDDYGNLPFVEKSDYLQGEGVTHIVAGGGGATFKPFADLSGRDKNAAPPEVKQALAKRALMFHYLTVEMDDHRLTVRTFRVCTPESAEGNPRWRPKMKAWKTIPLECDGQPPGVTLYDTVTIRNP
;
A
#
# COMPACT_ATOMS: atom_id res chain seq x y z
N MET A 1 9.74 11.62 -11.68
CA MET A 1 9.40 11.57 -10.24
C MET A 1 10.00 10.35 -9.54
N LEU A 2 9.53 9.11 -9.75
CA LEU A 2 10.05 7.92 -9.06
C LEU A 2 11.58 7.79 -9.12
N LYS A 3 12.17 7.88 -10.33
CA LYS A 3 13.62 7.84 -10.53
C LYS A 3 14.38 8.89 -9.73
N GLN A 4 13.84 10.12 -9.64
CA GLN A 4 14.45 11.22 -8.90
C GLN A 4 14.37 10.98 -7.39
N ILE A 5 13.24 10.48 -6.89
CA ILE A 5 13.06 10.18 -5.46
C ILE A 5 14.01 9.03 -5.06
N ASN A 6 14.04 7.94 -5.82
CA ASN A 6 14.88 6.79 -5.50
C ASN A 6 16.37 7.11 -5.60
N ALA A 7 16.77 8.05 -6.47
CA ALA A 7 18.16 8.51 -6.55
C ALA A 7 18.64 9.22 -5.26
N LEU A 8 17.72 9.77 -4.46
CA LEU A 8 18.04 10.34 -3.13
C LEU A 8 18.26 9.26 -2.06
N SER A 9 17.97 8.00 -2.38
CA SER A 9 18.09 6.85 -1.47
C SER A 9 17.39 7.01 -0.10
N PRO A 10 16.13 7.52 -0.03
CA PRO A 10 15.40 7.51 1.23
C PRO A 10 15.06 6.08 1.64
N ASP A 11 14.99 5.80 2.93
CA ASP A 11 14.55 4.48 3.42
C ASP A 11 13.08 4.20 3.08
N LEU A 12 12.25 5.25 3.23
CA LEU A 12 10.80 5.20 3.07
C LEU A 12 10.24 6.42 2.36
N VAL A 13 9.18 6.19 1.59
CA VAL A 13 8.37 7.24 0.96
C VAL A 13 6.92 6.96 1.25
N PHE A 14 6.24 7.93 1.89
CA PHE A 14 4.82 7.86 2.18
C PHE A 14 4.02 8.73 1.21
N ALA A 15 2.92 8.21 0.70
CA ALA A 15 1.99 8.93 -0.16
C ALA A 15 0.54 8.73 0.28
N GLY A 16 -0.32 9.70 -0.06
CA GLY A 16 -1.78 9.62 0.17
C GLY A 16 -2.56 9.66 -1.14
N ASN A 17 -3.68 10.39 -1.16
CA ASN A 17 -4.59 10.65 -2.29
C ASN A 17 -5.33 9.43 -2.86
N GLN A 18 -4.66 8.30 -3.00
CA GLN A 18 -5.28 7.04 -3.39
C GLN A 18 -5.86 6.39 -2.13
N HIS A 19 -7.20 6.31 -2.05
CA HIS A 19 -7.94 5.93 -0.84
C HIS A 19 -7.92 4.42 -0.61
N SER A 20 -6.72 3.87 -0.46
CA SER A 20 -6.41 2.46 -0.31
C SER A 20 -5.04 2.32 0.35
N TYR A 21 -4.66 1.08 0.65
CA TYR A 21 -3.30 0.73 1.03
C TYR A 21 -2.57 0.10 -0.15
N GLU A 22 -1.36 0.55 -0.44
CA GLU A 22 -0.42 -0.13 -1.34
C GLU A 22 0.99 -0.04 -0.76
N ARG A 23 1.73 -1.12 -0.81
CA ARG A 23 3.15 -1.14 -0.45
C ARG A 23 3.93 -1.86 -1.55
N PHE A 24 5.03 -1.24 -1.95
CA PHE A 24 6.01 -1.83 -2.84
C PHE A 24 7.13 -2.50 -2.03
N TYR A 25 7.74 -3.52 -2.62
CA TYR A 25 9.02 -4.01 -2.15
C TYR A 25 10.08 -2.90 -2.23
N PRO A 26 11.21 -3.00 -1.50
CA PRO A 26 12.35 -2.09 -1.65
C PRO A 26 12.74 -1.92 -3.12
N LEU A 27 12.50 -0.71 -3.64
CA LEU A 27 12.75 -0.35 -5.03
C LEU A 27 14.14 0.27 -5.17
N GLY A 28 14.91 -0.19 -6.16
CA GLY A 28 16.11 0.51 -6.61
C GLY A 28 15.77 1.70 -7.51
N VAL A 29 16.80 2.34 -8.07
CA VAL A 29 16.60 3.41 -9.05
C VAL A 29 16.21 2.79 -10.40
N PRO A 30 15.05 3.16 -11.00
CA PRO A 30 14.70 2.73 -12.35
C PRO A 30 15.77 3.12 -13.37
N ASP A 31 16.06 2.22 -14.30
CA ASP A 31 17.02 2.50 -15.38
C ASP A 31 16.38 3.28 -16.54
N ASP A 32 17.20 3.63 -17.54
CA ASP A 32 16.74 4.37 -18.73
C ASP A 32 15.88 3.53 -19.68
N TYR A 33 15.84 2.21 -19.49
CA TYR A 33 15.04 1.27 -20.27
C TYR A 33 13.67 1.00 -19.60
N GLY A 34 13.42 1.60 -18.44
CA GLY A 34 12.17 1.45 -17.70
C GLY A 34 12.12 0.21 -16.81
N ASN A 35 13.24 -0.50 -16.62
CA ASN A 35 13.30 -1.59 -15.67
C ASN A 35 13.21 -1.04 -14.25
N LEU A 36 12.36 -1.68 -13.44
CA LEU A 36 12.18 -1.35 -12.03
C LEU A 36 12.85 -2.43 -11.18
N PRO A 37 14.10 -2.24 -10.71
CA PRO A 37 14.73 -3.20 -9.82
C PRO A 37 14.06 -3.15 -8.43
N PHE A 38 13.84 -4.32 -7.84
CA PHE A 38 13.34 -4.44 -6.47
C PHE A 38 13.85 -5.71 -5.79
N VAL A 39 13.77 -5.73 -4.46
CA VAL A 39 14.15 -6.88 -3.63
C VAL A 39 12.92 -7.39 -2.89
N GLU A 40 12.48 -8.64 -3.12
CA GLU A 40 11.28 -9.21 -2.49
C GLU A 40 11.45 -9.51 -0.99
N LYS A 41 11.58 -8.46 -0.18
CA LYS A 41 11.75 -8.53 1.28
C LYS A 41 10.84 -7.51 1.97
N SER A 42 10.45 -7.84 3.20
CA SER A 42 9.80 -6.89 4.12
C SER A 42 10.65 -6.64 5.37
N ASP A 43 11.73 -7.41 5.57
CA ASP A 43 12.79 -7.15 6.53
C ASP A 43 14.11 -7.10 5.74
N TYR A 44 14.74 -5.93 5.72
CA TYR A 44 15.91 -5.67 4.88
C TYR A 44 16.89 -4.71 5.55
N LEU A 45 18.13 -4.67 5.04
CA LEU A 45 19.16 -3.74 5.49
C LEU A 45 18.97 -2.38 4.82
N GLN A 46 19.28 -1.31 5.55
CA GLN A 46 19.35 0.04 4.98
C GLN A 46 20.26 0.04 3.75
N GLY A 47 19.78 0.66 2.67
CA GLY A 47 20.46 0.70 1.37
C GLY A 47 20.09 -0.42 0.39
N GLU A 48 19.33 -1.46 0.78
CA GLU A 48 18.82 -2.47 -0.18
C GLU A 48 17.71 -1.93 -1.11
N GLY A 49 17.17 -0.74 -0.83
CA GLY A 49 16.19 -0.06 -1.68
C GLY A 49 15.23 0.83 -0.90
N VAL A 50 14.36 1.52 -1.63
CA VAL A 50 13.36 2.46 -1.09
C VAL A 50 12.01 1.78 -1.01
N THR A 51 11.41 1.71 0.17
CA THR A 51 10.03 1.22 0.29
C THR A 51 9.03 2.36 0.15
N HIS A 52 8.15 2.25 -0.86
CA HIS A 52 7.05 3.19 -1.09
C HIS A 52 5.76 2.64 -0.50
N ILE A 53 5.08 3.46 0.30
CA ILE A 53 3.81 3.11 0.95
C ILE A 53 2.76 4.17 0.63
N VAL A 54 1.70 3.75 -0.04
CA VAL A 54 0.47 4.52 -0.24
C VAL A 54 -0.45 4.23 0.94
N ALA A 55 -0.69 5.26 1.74
CA ALA A 55 -1.41 5.23 3.00
C ALA A 55 -2.66 6.14 2.98
N GLY A 56 -3.50 6.06 1.94
CA GLY A 56 -4.62 6.99 1.78
C GLY A 56 -5.96 6.51 2.35
N GLY A 57 -6.00 5.34 2.98
CA GLY A 57 -7.22 4.72 3.54
C GLY A 57 -7.64 5.29 4.89
N GLY A 58 -7.60 6.60 5.11
CA GLY A 58 -7.87 7.21 6.41
C GLY A 58 -9.35 7.39 6.79
N GLY A 59 -10.30 7.10 5.89
CA GLY A 59 -11.75 7.25 6.16
C GLY A 59 -12.61 7.74 4.99
N ALA A 60 -11.97 8.26 3.93
CA ALA A 60 -12.66 8.69 2.73
C ALA A 60 -13.19 7.51 1.90
N THR A 61 -14.10 7.79 0.94
CA THR A 61 -14.64 6.74 0.07
C THR A 61 -13.54 6.05 -0.73
N PHE A 62 -13.49 4.72 -0.70
CA PHE A 62 -12.46 3.94 -1.41
C PHE A 62 -12.44 4.23 -2.90
N LYS A 63 -11.22 4.28 -3.46
CA LYS A 63 -10.97 4.37 -4.89
C LYS A 63 -10.48 3.00 -5.37
N PRO A 64 -11.24 2.29 -6.20
CA PRO A 64 -10.84 0.96 -6.65
C PRO A 64 -9.60 1.06 -7.53
N PHE A 65 -8.74 0.03 -7.48
CA PHE A 65 -7.58 -0.05 -8.35
C PHE A 65 -8.03 -0.12 -9.82
N ALA A 66 -7.24 0.48 -10.71
CA ALA A 66 -7.62 0.61 -12.11
C ALA A 66 -7.89 -0.75 -12.77
N ASP A 67 -7.08 -1.76 -12.46
CA ASP A 67 -7.21 -3.16 -12.92
C ASP A 67 -8.43 -3.88 -12.34
N LEU A 68 -8.94 -3.48 -11.18
CA LEU A 68 -10.17 -4.06 -10.62
C LEU A 68 -11.45 -3.32 -11.05
N SER A 69 -11.29 -2.15 -11.68
CA SER A 69 -12.41 -1.26 -12.05
C SER A 69 -12.80 -1.34 -13.54
N GLY A 70 -12.23 -2.28 -14.29
CA GLY A 70 -12.42 -2.40 -15.74
C GLY A 70 -11.76 -1.26 -16.53
N ARG A 71 -10.71 -0.67 -15.97
CA ARG A 71 -9.93 0.42 -16.57
C ARG A 71 -8.51 -0.05 -16.88
N ASP A 72 -8.39 -1.20 -17.53
CA ASP A 72 -7.11 -1.88 -17.76
C ASP A 72 -6.09 -1.01 -18.51
N LYS A 73 -6.56 -0.13 -19.40
CA LYS A 73 -5.71 0.87 -20.09
C LYS A 73 -5.00 1.87 -19.15
N ASN A 74 -5.50 2.02 -17.93
CA ASN A 74 -4.94 2.88 -16.88
C ASN A 74 -4.31 2.04 -15.76
N ALA A 75 -4.27 0.71 -15.89
CA ALA A 75 -3.63 -0.15 -14.92
C ALA A 75 -2.12 0.06 -14.94
N ALA A 76 -1.49 -0.14 -13.78
CA ALA A 76 -0.04 -0.13 -13.70
C ALA A 76 0.55 -1.21 -14.65
N PRO A 77 1.70 -0.93 -15.29
CA PRO A 77 2.42 -1.92 -16.09
C PRO A 77 2.74 -3.19 -15.28
N PRO A 78 2.89 -4.36 -15.94
CA PRO A 78 3.20 -5.62 -15.26
C PRO A 78 4.40 -5.54 -14.31
N GLU A 79 5.43 -4.79 -14.66
CA GLU A 79 6.67 -4.64 -13.90
C GLU A 79 6.40 -3.92 -12.56
N VAL A 80 5.53 -2.91 -12.58
CA VAL A 80 5.09 -2.20 -11.36
C VAL A 80 4.23 -3.11 -10.50
N LYS A 81 3.39 -3.96 -11.11
CA LYS A 81 2.58 -4.95 -10.37
C LYS A 81 3.44 -6.03 -9.73
N GLN A 82 4.54 -6.45 -10.35
CA GLN A 82 5.49 -7.41 -9.79
C GLN A 82 6.21 -6.83 -8.56
N ALA A 83 6.52 -5.54 -8.57
CA ALA A 83 7.13 -4.86 -7.45
C ALA A 83 6.17 -4.58 -6.27
N LEU A 84 4.88 -4.87 -6.43
CA LEU A 84 3.86 -4.62 -5.42
C LEU A 84 3.83 -5.75 -4.38
N ALA A 85 4.23 -5.45 -3.16
CA ALA A 85 4.28 -6.42 -2.07
C ALA A 85 2.89 -6.68 -1.48
N LYS A 86 2.13 -5.61 -1.22
CA LYS A 86 0.77 -5.67 -0.68
C LYS A 86 -0.10 -4.57 -1.27
N ARG A 87 -1.40 -4.87 -1.42
CA ARG A 87 -2.43 -3.87 -1.69
C ARG A 87 -3.75 -4.28 -1.08
N ALA A 88 -4.54 -3.33 -0.60
CA ALA A 88 -5.85 -3.57 -0.02
C ALA A 88 -6.76 -2.34 -0.10
N LEU A 89 -8.05 -2.58 -0.26
CA LEU A 89 -9.08 -1.57 -0.04
C LEU A 89 -9.58 -1.71 1.39
N MET A 90 -8.99 -0.90 2.27
CA MET A 90 -9.21 -0.97 3.71
C MET A 90 -9.02 0.39 4.37
N PHE A 91 -9.69 0.59 5.50
CA PHE A 91 -9.28 1.64 6.42
C PHE A 91 -8.05 1.20 7.19
N HIS A 92 -7.12 2.12 7.35
CA HIS A 92 -5.88 1.83 8.07
C HIS A 92 -5.21 3.09 8.59
N TYR A 93 -4.28 2.87 9.50
CA TYR A 93 -3.26 3.83 9.89
C TYR A 93 -1.92 3.09 10.01
N LEU A 94 -0.85 3.85 10.13
CA LEU A 94 0.50 3.32 10.28
C LEU A 94 1.12 3.86 11.56
N THR A 95 1.93 3.03 12.22
CA THR A 95 2.91 3.49 13.19
C THR A 95 4.30 3.32 12.58
N VAL A 96 5.18 4.28 12.86
CA VAL A 96 6.59 4.21 12.53
C VAL A 96 7.34 4.24 13.85
N GLU A 97 8.02 3.14 14.15
CA GLU A 97 8.84 2.98 15.33
C GLU A 97 10.30 3.01 14.90
N MET A 98 11.12 3.79 15.57
CA MET A 98 12.53 3.96 15.25
C MET A 98 13.37 3.80 16.51
N ASP A 99 14.40 2.97 16.40
CA ASP A 99 15.50 2.85 17.35
C ASP A 99 16.84 3.01 16.59
N ASP A 100 17.97 2.99 17.31
CA ASP A 100 19.30 3.27 16.75
C ASP A 100 19.71 2.30 15.61
N HIS A 101 19.12 1.11 15.57
CA HIS A 101 19.49 0.04 14.64
C HIS A 101 18.33 -0.42 13.76
N ARG A 102 17.13 0.13 13.94
CA ARG A 102 15.94 -0.39 13.28
C ARG A 102 14.85 0.66 13.12
N LEU A 103 14.29 0.68 11.92
CA LEU A 103 13.02 1.33 11.62
C LEU A 103 11.98 0.24 11.36
N THR A 104 10.84 0.29 12.03
CA THR A 104 9.71 -0.61 11.79
C THR A 104 8.45 0.19 11.46
N VAL A 105 7.84 -0.09 10.31
CA VAL A 105 6.51 0.40 9.93
C VAL A 105 5.50 -0.71 10.19
N ARG A 106 4.48 -0.43 11.00
CA ARG A 106 3.34 -1.32 11.18
C ARG A 106 2.09 -0.70 10.59
N THR A 107 1.43 -1.43 9.69
CA THR A 107 0.14 -1.02 9.14
C THR A 107 -0.96 -1.75 9.89
N PHE A 108 -1.89 -0.99 10.46
CA PHE A 108 -3.04 -1.52 11.17
C PHE A 108 -4.30 -1.33 10.34
N ARG A 109 -4.97 -2.43 10.03
CA ARG A 109 -6.29 -2.42 9.42
C ARG A 109 -7.33 -2.05 10.46
N VAL A 110 -8.32 -1.26 10.05
CA VAL A 110 -9.48 -0.87 10.87
C VAL A 110 -10.74 -1.37 10.20
N CYS A 111 -11.43 -2.33 10.82
CA CYS A 111 -12.74 -2.79 10.39
C CYS A 111 -13.81 -2.21 11.31
N THR A 112 -14.69 -1.38 10.75
CA THR A 112 -15.81 -0.83 11.49
C THR A 112 -16.89 -1.89 11.64
N PRO A 113 -17.68 -1.88 12.73
CA PRO A 113 -18.93 -2.62 12.78
C PRO A 113 -19.77 -2.29 11.54
N GLU A 114 -20.56 -3.25 11.05
CA GLU A 114 -21.55 -2.95 10.02
C GLU A 114 -22.44 -1.80 10.53
N SER A 115 -22.38 -0.66 9.86
CA SER A 115 -23.14 0.50 10.31
C SER A 115 -24.63 0.22 10.14
N ALA A 116 -25.39 0.38 11.21
CA ALA A 116 -26.87 0.37 11.16
C ALA A 116 -27.43 1.41 10.16
N GLU A 117 -26.62 2.40 9.78
CA GLU A 117 -26.91 3.40 8.77
C GLU A 117 -26.20 3.02 7.46
N GLY A 118 -26.96 2.58 6.45
CA GLY A 118 -26.48 2.04 5.17
C GLY A 118 -25.74 3.01 4.24
N ASN A 119 -24.69 3.69 4.71
CA ASN A 119 -23.80 4.54 3.93
C ASN A 119 -22.38 3.96 3.87
N PRO A 120 -22.17 2.87 3.11
CA PRO A 120 -20.86 2.28 2.96
C PRO A 120 -19.88 3.28 2.38
N ARG A 121 -18.63 3.24 2.85
CA ARG A 121 -17.56 4.10 2.36
C ARG A 121 -16.94 3.59 1.05
N TRP A 122 -17.71 2.84 0.28
CA TRP A 122 -17.48 2.48 -1.11
C TRP A 122 -18.80 2.69 -1.85
N ARG A 123 -18.82 2.54 -3.18
CA ARG A 123 -20.03 2.83 -3.98
C ARG A 123 -20.73 1.52 -4.38
N PRO A 124 -21.45 0.82 -3.48
CA PRO A 124 -21.96 -0.55 -3.71
C PRO A 124 -22.86 -0.67 -4.95
N LYS A 125 -23.52 0.43 -5.35
CA LYS A 125 -24.38 0.48 -6.54
C LYS A 125 -23.59 0.44 -7.86
N MET A 126 -22.28 0.72 -7.88
CA MET A 126 -21.51 0.59 -9.12
C MET A 126 -21.13 -0.87 -9.35
N LYS A 127 -21.33 -1.36 -10.58
CA LYS A 127 -21.14 -2.76 -10.97
C LYS A 127 -19.77 -3.33 -10.58
N ALA A 128 -18.70 -2.54 -10.66
CA ALA A 128 -17.34 -2.97 -10.32
C ALA A 128 -17.23 -3.47 -8.87
N TRP A 129 -17.94 -2.84 -7.92
CA TRP A 129 -17.86 -3.23 -6.49
C TRP A 129 -18.48 -4.58 -6.17
N LYS A 130 -19.16 -5.24 -7.12
CA LYS A 130 -19.68 -6.60 -6.93
C LYS A 130 -18.58 -7.66 -6.87
N THR A 131 -17.42 -7.37 -7.44
CA THR A 131 -16.30 -8.32 -7.57
C THR A 131 -15.02 -7.82 -6.94
N ILE A 132 -15.01 -6.56 -6.47
CA ILE A 132 -13.84 -5.97 -5.83
C ILE A 132 -13.82 -6.44 -4.36
N PRO A 133 -12.76 -7.16 -3.93
CA PRO A 133 -12.64 -7.56 -2.54
C PRO A 133 -12.36 -6.34 -1.66
N LEU A 134 -13.11 -6.20 -0.57
CA LEU A 134 -12.75 -5.31 0.53
C LEU A 134 -12.07 -6.12 1.62
N GLU A 135 -11.03 -5.56 2.20
CA GLU A 135 -10.20 -6.29 3.16
C GLU A 135 -10.95 -6.63 4.47
N CYS A 136 -11.99 -5.88 4.81
CA CYS A 136 -12.79 -6.11 6.00
C CYS A 136 -14.00 -7.03 5.78
N ASP A 137 -14.25 -7.49 4.55
CA ASP A 137 -15.37 -8.40 4.28
C ASP A 137 -15.16 -9.72 5.04
N GLY A 138 -16.13 -10.08 5.89
CA GLY A 138 -16.07 -11.29 6.73
C GLY A 138 -15.09 -11.22 7.90
N GLN A 139 -14.49 -10.06 8.18
CA GLN A 139 -13.56 -9.87 9.30
C GLN A 139 -14.29 -9.33 10.54
N PRO A 140 -13.84 -9.67 11.76
CA PRO A 140 -14.42 -9.09 12.97
C PRO A 140 -14.13 -7.57 13.04
N PRO A 141 -15.05 -6.78 13.63
CA PRO A 141 -14.78 -5.36 13.90
C PRO A 141 -13.57 -5.18 14.82
N GLY A 142 -12.83 -4.10 14.59
CA GLY A 142 -11.70 -3.72 15.43
C GLY A 142 -10.46 -3.31 14.64
N VAL A 143 -9.34 -3.24 15.35
CA VAL A 143 -8.03 -2.87 14.82
C VAL A 143 -7.11 -4.09 14.87
N THR A 144 -6.53 -4.46 13.72
CA THR A 144 -5.65 -5.63 13.61
C THR A 144 -4.40 -5.28 12.82
N LEU A 145 -3.24 -5.80 13.23
CA LEU A 145 -2.01 -5.70 12.46
C LEU A 145 -2.21 -6.36 11.08
N TYR A 146 -1.87 -5.64 10.01
CA TYR A 146 -2.05 -6.09 8.63
C TYR A 146 -0.71 -6.28 7.89
N ASP A 147 0.23 -5.38 8.11
CA ASP A 147 1.54 -5.42 7.45
C ASP A 147 2.64 -4.94 8.39
N THR A 148 3.86 -5.39 8.13
CA THR A 148 5.04 -4.97 8.85
C THR A 148 6.21 -4.89 7.90
N VAL A 149 6.92 -3.76 7.94
CA VAL A 149 8.18 -3.54 7.24
C VAL A 149 9.23 -3.20 8.27
N THR A 150 10.40 -3.82 8.15
CA THR A 150 11.54 -3.57 9.03
C THR A 150 12.76 -3.23 8.19
N ILE A 151 13.43 -2.14 8.53
CA ILE A 151 14.70 -1.72 7.94
C ILE A 151 15.72 -1.75 9.07
N ARG A 152 16.77 -2.53 8.92
CA ARG A 152 17.85 -2.66 9.89
C ARG A 152 19.05 -1.84 9.44
N ASN A 153 19.59 -1.04 10.36
CA ASN A 153 20.88 -0.40 10.18
C ASN A 153 21.96 -1.36 10.73
N PRO A 154 22.99 -1.72 9.94
CA PRO A 154 24.09 -2.56 10.41
C PRO A 154 24.86 -1.97 11.61
#